data_AF-A0A6P8BYR0-F1
#
_entry.id   AF-A0A6P8BYR0-F1
#
_cell.length_a   1.000
_cell.length_b   1.000
_cell.length_c   1.000
_cell.angle_alpha   90.00
_cell.angle_beta   90.00
_cell.angle_gamma   90.00
#
_symmetry.space_group_name_H-M   'P 1'
#
loop_
_entity.id
_entity.type
_entity.pdbx_description
1 polymer ?
#
loop_
_entity_poly.entity_id
_entity_poly.type
_entity_poly.pdbx_seq_one_letter_code
_entity_poly.pdbx_strand_id
1 'polypeptide(L)'
;MADPFKPLKMASFNLSHRFPDVPGIYTDEQVEAWKDVVDAVHAKGGIIFSQLWHAGRASHRVYQPDGQATVSSTSKAISENWKVVMPDRSQELFHRQPRALETSEISQVVEDFRQAAVNAIQAGFDGIEIHGAHGYLIDQFLKDMVNDREDEYGGPVENRCRFLMEVVQAVAEAIGIDRVAVRISPVFDYIDGVDSDPHKLGLEVVKRLNKLQEDLGSKLVYLHVTQPRFMASENSKRTTVEEAQLISLLRNAYEGTYVCSGGFTRESGVEALENGVADLIGYGRLFISNPDLVYRFKINAPLNPYNRETFYINDPVIGYTDYPFLDEKTHSSLKSQAENAIMFGATGN
;
A
#
# COMPACT_ATOMS: atom_id res chain seq x y z
N MET A 1 -1.65 -19.33 -29.41
CA MET A 1 -1.78 -18.43 -28.25
C MET A 1 -1.65 -19.30 -27.02
N ALA A 2 -0.70 -19.00 -26.13
CA ALA A 2 -0.59 -19.68 -24.85
C ALA A 2 -1.75 -19.22 -23.95
N ASP A 3 -2.33 -20.14 -23.19
CA ASP A 3 -3.38 -19.85 -22.21
C ASP A 3 -2.80 -19.00 -21.07
N PRO A 4 -3.27 -17.75 -20.87
CA PRO A 4 -2.74 -16.86 -19.83
C PRO A 4 -3.07 -17.34 -18.40
N PHE A 5 -3.92 -18.36 -18.25
CA PHE A 5 -4.32 -18.95 -16.96
C PHE A 5 -3.64 -20.29 -16.68
N LYS A 6 -2.70 -20.73 -17.52
CA LYS A 6 -1.99 -21.99 -17.26
C LYS A 6 -0.94 -21.78 -16.15
N PRO A 7 -1.05 -22.48 -15.00
CA PRO A 7 -0.07 -22.36 -13.93
C PRO A 7 1.28 -22.89 -14.41
N LEU A 8 2.25 -22.00 -14.55
CA LEU A 8 3.67 -22.38 -14.63
C LEU A 8 4.09 -22.77 -13.21
N LYS A 9 4.81 -23.88 -13.06
CA LYS A 9 5.54 -24.18 -11.81
C LYS A 9 6.45 -22.98 -11.55
N MET A 10 6.09 -22.14 -10.58
CA MET A 10 6.95 -21.04 -10.15
C MET A 10 8.30 -21.64 -9.79
N ALA A 11 9.34 -21.24 -10.53
CA ALA A 11 10.69 -21.44 -10.05
C ALA A 11 10.78 -20.69 -8.72
N SER A 12 11.21 -21.40 -7.69
CA SER A 12 11.18 -21.07 -6.27
C SER A 12 12.11 -19.92 -5.86
N PHE A 13 12.09 -18.79 -6.55
CA PHE A 13 12.96 -17.66 -6.26
C PHE A 13 12.14 -16.45 -5.83
N ASN A 14 12.51 -15.87 -4.69
CA ASN A 14 12.06 -14.59 -4.15
C ASN A 14 10.67 -14.52 -3.48
N LEU A 15 10.40 -15.44 -2.56
CA LEU A 15 9.44 -15.16 -1.48
C LEU A 15 10.07 -14.17 -0.49
N SER A 16 9.58 -12.95 -0.42
CA SER A 16 10.10 -11.96 0.55
C SER A 16 9.04 -11.53 1.54
N HIS A 17 8.77 -12.41 2.49
CA HIS A 17 8.07 -12.04 3.71
C HIS A 17 9.01 -11.23 4.60
N ARG A 18 8.46 -10.24 5.29
CA ARG A 18 9.18 -9.50 6.32
C ARG A 18 8.78 -9.90 7.74
N PHE A 19 7.55 -10.37 7.89
CA PHE A 19 6.93 -10.71 9.16
C PHE A 19 6.45 -12.16 9.10
N PRO A 20 6.37 -12.86 10.25
CA PRO A 20 5.72 -14.16 10.29
C PRO A 20 4.22 -14.01 9.99
N ASP A 21 3.61 -15.09 9.53
CA ASP A 21 2.15 -15.22 9.38
C ASP A 21 1.51 -14.20 8.41
N VAL A 22 2.28 -13.67 7.47
CA VAL A 22 1.78 -12.82 6.37
C VAL A 22 1.23 -13.73 5.25
N PRO A 23 0.04 -13.45 4.71
CA PRO A 23 -0.52 -14.24 3.62
C PRO A 23 0.21 -14.00 2.30
N GLY A 24 0.31 -15.06 1.49
CA GLY A 24 0.78 -14.99 0.10
C GLY A 24 -0.35 -15.09 -0.92
N ILE A 25 -0.01 -14.96 -2.20
CA ILE A 25 -0.93 -15.16 -3.34
C ILE A 25 -0.19 -15.81 -4.53
N TYR A 26 0.71 -16.75 -4.22
CA TYR A 26 1.62 -17.35 -5.20
C TYR A 26 1.49 -18.89 -5.31
N THR A 27 0.69 -19.53 -4.45
CA THR A 27 0.30 -20.95 -4.59
C THR A 27 -1.20 -21.11 -4.80
N ASP A 28 -1.61 -22.23 -5.40
CA ASP A 28 -3.02 -22.55 -5.62
C ASP A 28 -3.79 -22.66 -4.29
N GLU A 29 -3.16 -23.19 -3.23
CA GLU A 29 -3.79 -23.29 -1.90
C GLU A 29 -4.05 -21.91 -1.30
N GLN A 30 -3.16 -20.94 -1.51
CA GLN A 30 -3.36 -19.56 -1.07
C GLN A 30 -4.48 -18.90 -1.87
N VAL A 31 -4.51 -19.08 -3.19
CA VAL A 31 -5.58 -18.57 -4.06
C VAL A 31 -6.94 -19.10 -3.61
N GLU A 32 -7.04 -20.40 -3.33
CA GLU A 32 -8.28 -21.00 -2.86
C GLU A 32 -8.70 -20.45 -1.48
N ALA A 33 -7.76 -20.34 -0.54
CA ALA A 33 -8.05 -19.80 0.79
C ALA A 33 -8.51 -18.33 0.76
N TRP A 34 -8.03 -17.53 -0.19
CA TRP A 34 -8.46 -16.14 -0.33
C TRP A 34 -9.90 -16.00 -0.80
N LYS A 35 -10.46 -16.98 -1.52
CA LYS A 35 -11.85 -16.92 -2.01
C LYS A 35 -12.84 -16.77 -0.87
N ASP A 36 -12.67 -17.52 0.22
CA ASP A 36 -13.56 -17.42 1.39
C ASP A 36 -13.59 -16.00 1.98
N VAL A 37 -12.43 -15.32 1.99
CA VAL A 37 -12.32 -13.95 2.48
C VAL A 37 -13.01 -12.98 1.53
N VAL A 38 -12.76 -13.11 0.22
CA VAL A 38 -13.35 -12.24 -0.80
C VAL A 38 -14.87 -12.42 -0.85
N ASP A 39 -15.35 -13.67 -0.87
CA ASP A 39 -16.78 -14.00 -0.84
C ASP A 39 -17.46 -13.44 0.42
N ALA A 40 -16.82 -13.51 1.59
CA ALA A 40 -17.35 -12.94 2.82
C ALA A 40 -17.46 -11.41 2.77
N VAL A 41 -16.54 -10.73 2.07
CA VAL A 41 -16.61 -9.28 1.85
C VAL A 41 -17.71 -8.93 0.85
N HIS A 42 -17.77 -9.65 -0.28
CA HIS A 42 -18.78 -9.45 -1.31
C HIS A 42 -20.20 -9.75 -0.81
N ALA A 43 -20.38 -10.76 0.04
CA ALA A 43 -21.65 -11.07 0.68
C ALA A 43 -22.18 -9.91 1.56
N LYS A 44 -21.31 -9.01 2.01
CA LYS A 44 -21.65 -7.78 2.74
C LYS A 44 -21.71 -6.54 1.84
N GLY A 45 -21.59 -6.71 0.52
CA GLY A 45 -21.57 -5.63 -0.46
C GLY A 45 -20.30 -4.78 -0.45
N GLY A 46 -19.21 -5.30 0.14
CA GLY A 46 -17.91 -4.63 0.14
C GLY A 46 -17.15 -4.81 -1.17
N ILE A 47 -16.12 -3.99 -1.37
CA ILE A 47 -15.14 -4.07 -2.46
C ILE A 47 -13.77 -4.30 -1.81
N ILE A 48 -12.98 -5.22 -2.35
CA ILE A 48 -11.67 -5.58 -1.81
C ILE A 48 -10.61 -5.68 -2.90
N PHE A 49 -9.46 -5.05 -2.63
CA PHE A 49 -8.28 -5.07 -3.48
C PHE A 49 -7.15 -5.82 -2.78
N SER A 50 -6.41 -6.64 -3.52
CA SER A 50 -5.20 -7.30 -3.00
C SER A 50 -3.99 -6.39 -3.19
N GLN A 51 -3.30 -6.04 -2.09
CA GLN A 51 -2.06 -5.28 -2.19
C GLN A 51 -0.88 -6.24 -2.47
N LEU A 52 -0.28 -6.14 -3.65
CA LEU A 52 0.84 -6.99 -4.06
C LEU A 52 2.15 -6.44 -3.51
N TRP A 53 2.91 -7.30 -2.84
CA TRP A 53 4.03 -6.88 -2.01
C TRP A 53 5.26 -7.75 -2.19
N HIS A 54 6.43 -7.10 -2.21
CA HIS A 54 7.74 -7.73 -2.15
C HIS A 54 8.64 -6.92 -1.19
N ALA A 55 9.06 -7.50 -0.07
CA ALA A 55 9.79 -6.79 0.98
C ALA A 55 11.19 -6.31 0.56
N GLY A 56 11.82 -6.98 -0.42
CA GLY A 56 13.17 -6.65 -0.86
C GLY A 56 14.19 -6.78 0.28
N ARG A 57 15.09 -5.80 0.46
CA ARG A 57 16.07 -5.85 1.58
C ARG A 57 15.44 -5.73 2.97
N ALA A 58 14.19 -5.27 3.08
CA ALA A 58 13.46 -5.19 4.35
C ALA A 58 12.92 -6.56 4.79
N SER A 59 13.73 -7.61 4.70
CA SER A 59 13.40 -8.98 5.07
C SER A 59 14.60 -9.61 5.81
N HIS A 60 14.50 -10.90 6.13
CA HIS A 60 15.57 -11.67 6.73
C HIS A 60 15.69 -13.02 6.02
N ARG A 61 16.89 -13.60 6.02
CA ARG A 61 17.19 -14.90 5.36
C ARG A 61 16.30 -16.04 5.84
N VAL A 62 15.83 -15.98 7.08
CA VAL A 62 14.90 -16.97 7.66
C VAL A 62 13.56 -17.04 6.90
N TYR A 63 13.20 -15.97 6.19
CA TYR A 63 12.00 -15.91 5.35
C TYR A 63 12.29 -16.23 3.88
N GLN A 64 13.56 -16.38 3.49
CA GLN A 64 13.96 -16.65 2.12
C GLN A 64 14.01 -18.16 1.88
N PRO A 65 13.65 -18.63 0.67
CA PRO A 65 13.87 -20.01 0.27
C PRO A 65 15.32 -20.42 0.53
N ASP A 66 15.53 -21.58 1.15
CA ASP A 66 16.85 -22.14 1.46
C ASP A 66 17.80 -21.22 2.25
N GLY A 67 17.29 -20.20 2.95
CA GLY A 67 18.13 -19.26 3.69
C GLY A 67 18.96 -18.31 2.81
N GLN A 68 18.55 -18.13 1.55
CA GLN A 68 19.21 -17.23 0.60
C GLN A 68 19.25 -15.79 1.10
N ALA A 69 20.15 -14.99 0.53
CA ALA A 69 20.19 -13.56 0.79
C ALA A 69 18.90 -12.90 0.30
N THR A 70 18.40 -11.90 1.05
CA THR A 70 17.34 -11.03 0.55
C THR A 70 17.82 -10.27 -0.68
N VAL A 71 16.89 -9.85 -1.55
CA VAL A 71 17.22 -9.15 -2.80
C VAL A 71 16.81 -7.68 -2.76
N SER A 72 17.49 -6.82 -3.50
CA SER A 72 17.20 -5.38 -3.57
C SER A 72 17.80 -4.76 -4.83
N SER A 73 17.56 -3.46 -5.03
CA SER A 73 18.34 -2.62 -5.95
C SER A 73 19.82 -2.47 -5.56
N THR A 74 20.20 -2.78 -4.30
CA THR A 74 21.52 -2.52 -3.71
C THR A 74 22.02 -3.72 -2.91
N SER A 75 23.33 -3.75 -2.61
CA SER A 75 23.96 -4.67 -1.65
C SER A 75 24.09 -4.08 -0.24
N LYS A 76 23.68 -2.82 -0.04
CA LYS A 76 23.75 -2.14 1.26
C LYS A 76 22.66 -2.64 2.21
N ALA A 77 23.08 -3.04 3.41
CA ALA A 77 22.17 -3.35 4.52
C ALA A 77 21.37 -2.11 4.95
N ILE A 78 20.26 -2.35 5.63
CA ILE A 78 19.50 -1.30 6.31
C ILE A 78 20.27 -0.93 7.60
N SER A 79 20.21 0.33 8.01
CA SER A 79 20.85 0.83 9.21
C SER A 79 20.35 0.13 10.47
N GLU A 80 21.21 0.07 11.48
CA GLU A 80 20.93 -0.55 12.78
C GLU A 80 19.86 0.21 13.60
N ASN A 81 19.32 1.31 13.07
CA ASN A 81 18.15 1.99 13.65
C ASN A 81 16.86 1.21 13.46
N TRP A 82 16.86 0.20 12.57
CA TRP A 82 15.70 -0.60 12.24
C TRP A 82 15.86 -2.05 12.68
N LYS A 83 14.72 -2.67 12.99
CA LYS A 83 14.64 -4.06 13.40
C LYS A 83 13.74 -4.88 12.49
N VAL A 84 14.12 -6.13 12.29
CA VAL A 84 13.30 -7.18 11.68
C VAL A 84 12.64 -8.01 12.77
N VAL A 85 11.41 -8.44 12.53
CA VAL A 85 10.69 -9.35 13.42
C VAL A 85 11.00 -10.77 12.96
N MET A 86 11.46 -11.61 13.88
CA MET A 86 11.81 -13.00 13.65
C MET A 86 10.58 -13.92 13.76
N PRO A 87 10.64 -15.18 13.31
CA PRO A 87 9.50 -16.10 13.39
C PRO A 87 9.00 -16.34 14.83
N ASP A 88 9.90 -16.30 15.80
CA ASP A 88 9.58 -16.38 17.24
C ASP A 88 9.09 -15.05 17.84
N ARG A 89 8.87 -14.04 16.99
CA ARG A 89 8.45 -12.67 17.30
C ARG A 89 9.47 -11.84 18.09
N SER A 90 10.69 -12.35 18.27
CA SER A 90 11.81 -11.54 18.73
C SER A 90 12.19 -10.49 17.67
N GLN A 91 12.96 -9.48 18.08
CA GLN A 91 13.43 -8.43 17.17
C GLN A 91 14.93 -8.46 17.04
N GLU A 92 15.41 -8.50 15.80
CA GLU A 92 16.83 -8.45 15.46
C GLU A 92 17.16 -7.21 14.62
N LEU A 93 18.42 -6.76 14.66
CA LEU A 93 18.88 -5.66 13.81
C LEU A 93 19.02 -6.12 12.36
N PHE A 94 18.75 -5.22 11.40
CA PHE A 94 19.03 -5.46 9.98
C PHE A 94 20.54 -5.39 9.65
N HIS A 95 21.35 -6.28 10.20
CA HIS A 95 22.82 -6.26 10.02
C HIS A 95 23.30 -7.09 8.81
N ARG A 96 22.40 -7.80 8.12
CA ARG A 96 22.75 -8.68 6.98
C ARG A 96 22.58 -7.94 5.65
N GLN A 97 23.60 -8.02 4.81
CA GLN A 97 23.58 -7.42 3.47
C GLN A 97 22.62 -8.18 2.54
N PRO A 98 21.76 -7.46 1.79
CA PRO A 98 21.04 -8.03 0.66
C PRO A 98 22.00 -8.31 -0.51
N ARG A 99 21.51 -9.06 -1.49
CA ARG A 99 22.11 -9.20 -2.81
C ARG A 99 21.45 -8.18 -3.75
N ALA A 100 22.24 -7.40 -4.47
CA ALA A 100 21.72 -6.60 -5.56
C ALA A 100 21.23 -7.53 -6.68
N LEU A 101 20.01 -7.31 -7.18
CA LEU A 101 19.49 -8.05 -8.33
C LEU A 101 20.38 -7.80 -9.55
N GLU A 102 20.70 -8.84 -10.30
CA GLU A 102 21.26 -8.70 -11.64
C GLU A 102 20.19 -8.12 -12.57
N THR A 103 20.62 -7.36 -13.58
CA THR A 103 19.71 -6.73 -14.55
C THR A 103 18.79 -7.75 -15.22
N SER A 104 19.30 -8.94 -15.51
CA SER A 104 18.54 -10.07 -16.09
C SER A 104 17.45 -10.62 -15.16
N GLU A 105 17.64 -10.56 -13.84
CA GLU A 105 16.70 -11.09 -12.85
C GLU A 105 15.47 -10.21 -12.66
N ILE A 106 15.55 -8.91 -12.99
CA ILE A 106 14.45 -7.96 -12.77
C ILE A 106 13.19 -8.38 -13.56
N SER A 107 13.37 -8.88 -14.78
CA SER A 107 12.28 -9.39 -15.61
C SER A 107 11.49 -10.52 -14.95
N GLN A 108 12.15 -11.39 -14.18
CA GLN A 108 11.49 -12.45 -13.44
C GLN A 108 10.67 -11.88 -12.28
N VAL A 109 11.18 -10.88 -11.57
CA VAL A 109 10.41 -10.22 -10.49
C VAL A 109 9.16 -9.53 -11.04
N VAL A 110 9.27 -8.89 -12.21
CA VAL A 110 8.10 -8.33 -12.92
C VAL A 110 7.06 -9.41 -13.23
N GLU A 111 7.50 -10.57 -13.71
CA GLU A 111 6.63 -11.73 -13.96
C GLU A 111 5.98 -12.25 -12.67
N ASP A 112 6.69 -12.25 -11.54
CA ASP A 112 6.12 -12.68 -10.26
C ASP A 112 4.98 -11.75 -9.81
N PHE A 113 5.12 -10.43 -10.00
CA PHE A 113 4.02 -9.47 -9.77
C PHE A 113 2.86 -9.71 -10.73
N ARG A 114 3.14 -9.96 -12.01
CA ARG A 114 2.11 -10.27 -13.01
C ARG A 114 1.31 -11.51 -12.61
N GLN A 115 1.98 -12.59 -12.24
CA GLN A 115 1.33 -13.84 -11.85
C GLN A 115 0.55 -13.68 -10.54
N ALA A 116 1.09 -12.95 -9.55
CA ALA A 116 0.39 -12.63 -8.31
C ALA A 116 -0.91 -11.83 -8.58
N ALA A 117 -0.90 -10.93 -9.57
CA ALA A 117 -2.10 -10.20 -9.97
C ALA A 117 -3.15 -11.13 -10.60
N VAL A 118 -2.74 -12.03 -11.50
CA VAL A 118 -3.64 -13.05 -12.09
C VAL A 118 -4.26 -13.92 -11.00
N ASN A 119 -3.44 -14.38 -10.06
CA ASN A 119 -3.88 -15.18 -8.92
C ASN A 119 -4.88 -14.43 -8.03
N ALA A 120 -4.66 -13.13 -7.78
CA ALA A 120 -5.60 -12.30 -7.03
C ALA A 120 -6.96 -12.18 -7.75
N ILE A 121 -6.97 -11.94 -9.06
CA ILE A 121 -8.22 -11.91 -9.83
C ILE A 121 -8.92 -13.28 -9.81
N GLN A 122 -8.16 -14.38 -9.88
CA GLN A 122 -8.71 -15.74 -9.78
C GLN A 122 -9.32 -16.04 -8.39
N ALA A 123 -8.76 -15.45 -7.33
CA ALA A 123 -9.32 -15.52 -5.99
C ALA A 123 -10.57 -14.64 -5.78
N GLY A 124 -10.95 -13.84 -6.79
CA GLY A 124 -12.17 -13.03 -6.79
C GLY A 124 -11.99 -11.57 -6.39
N PHE A 125 -10.76 -11.10 -6.11
CA PHE A 125 -10.53 -9.69 -5.78
C PHE A 125 -11.01 -8.75 -6.90
N ASP A 126 -11.57 -7.60 -6.52
CA ASP A 126 -12.09 -6.60 -7.48
C ASP A 126 -10.97 -5.92 -8.28
N GLY A 127 -9.76 -5.92 -7.72
CA GLY A 127 -8.54 -5.47 -8.34
C GLY A 127 -7.34 -5.64 -7.42
N ILE A 128 -6.23 -5.02 -7.78
CA ILE A 128 -4.98 -5.07 -7.02
C ILE A 128 -4.40 -3.68 -6.78
N GLU A 129 -3.62 -3.53 -5.72
CA GLU A 129 -2.78 -2.36 -5.47
C GLU A 129 -1.29 -2.76 -5.48
N ILE A 130 -0.50 -2.22 -6.42
CA ILE A 130 0.95 -2.43 -6.47
C ILE A 130 1.61 -1.64 -5.36
N HIS A 131 2.31 -2.32 -4.45
CA HIS A 131 2.98 -1.68 -3.33
C HIS A 131 4.36 -1.09 -3.72
N GLY A 132 4.34 0.13 -4.25
CA GLY A 132 5.53 0.95 -4.58
C GLY A 132 5.96 1.92 -3.46
N ALA A 133 5.85 1.52 -2.20
CA ALA A 133 5.96 2.43 -1.05
C ALA A 133 6.66 1.79 0.16
N HIS A 134 6.87 2.59 1.21
CA HIS A 134 7.31 2.20 2.55
C HIS A 134 8.64 1.42 2.62
N GLY A 135 9.58 1.74 1.74
CA GLY A 135 10.93 1.16 1.75
C GLY A 135 10.99 -0.30 1.31
N TYR A 136 9.97 -0.81 0.62
CA TYR A 136 9.93 -2.15 0.03
C TYR A 136 10.50 -2.18 -1.39
N LEU A 137 10.56 -3.35 -2.04
CA LEU A 137 11.41 -3.55 -3.22
C LEU A 137 11.24 -2.48 -4.29
N ILE A 138 10.02 -2.17 -4.70
CA ILE A 138 9.78 -1.13 -5.72
C ILE A 138 10.25 0.24 -5.21
N ASP A 139 9.96 0.61 -3.96
CA ASP A 139 10.42 1.88 -3.35
C ASP A 139 11.96 1.91 -3.20
N GLN A 140 12.60 0.76 -2.98
CA GLN A 140 14.06 0.61 -2.95
C GLN A 140 14.69 0.87 -4.32
N PHE A 141 13.98 0.61 -5.43
CA PHE A 141 14.41 1.04 -6.77
C PHE A 141 14.12 2.52 -7.02
N LEU A 142 13.00 3.05 -6.53
CA LEU A 142 12.63 4.45 -6.76
C LEU A 142 13.61 5.44 -6.11
N LYS A 143 14.16 5.12 -4.93
CA LYS A 143 14.87 6.06 -4.06
C LYS A 143 16.39 5.95 -4.10
N ASP A 144 17.12 7.08 -4.19
CA ASP A 144 18.56 7.15 -4.55
C ASP A 144 19.49 6.90 -3.38
N MET A 145 19.01 7.11 -2.15
CA MET A 145 19.77 6.70 -0.96
C MET A 145 19.77 5.18 -0.79
N VAL A 146 18.93 4.46 -1.55
CA VAL A 146 18.91 2.99 -1.61
C VAL A 146 19.48 2.49 -2.93
N ASN A 147 18.93 2.92 -4.06
CA ASN A 147 19.30 2.48 -5.40
C ASN A 147 20.62 3.11 -5.85
N ASP A 148 21.71 2.35 -5.70
CA ASP A 148 23.05 2.70 -6.16
C ASP A 148 23.47 1.96 -7.43
N ARG A 149 22.50 1.54 -8.25
CA ARG A 149 22.77 0.88 -9.53
C ARG A 149 23.31 1.87 -10.56
N GLU A 150 24.11 1.33 -11.49
CA GLU A 150 24.68 2.06 -12.62
C GLU A 150 24.13 1.60 -13.98
N ASP A 151 23.18 0.65 -13.99
CA ASP A 151 22.51 0.14 -15.19
C ASP A 151 21.21 0.92 -15.51
N GLU A 152 20.41 0.42 -16.46
CA GLU A 152 19.16 1.10 -16.87
C GLU A 152 18.07 1.22 -15.78
N TYR A 153 18.31 0.65 -14.58
CA TYR A 153 17.41 0.74 -13.42
C TYR A 153 17.94 1.66 -12.32
N GLY A 154 19.07 2.33 -12.51
CA GLY A 154 19.68 3.23 -11.51
C GLY A 154 20.14 4.58 -12.06
N GLY A 155 20.65 5.42 -11.16
CA GLY A 155 21.12 6.76 -11.47
C GLY A 155 19.96 7.76 -11.68
N PRO A 156 19.76 8.32 -12.90
CA PRO A 156 18.70 9.28 -13.17
C PRO A 156 17.30 8.82 -12.72
N VAL A 157 16.44 9.75 -12.31
CA VAL A 157 15.10 9.45 -11.78
C VAL A 157 14.25 8.64 -12.77
N GLU A 158 14.45 8.88 -14.07
CA GLU A 158 13.82 8.18 -15.18
C GLU A 158 14.11 6.67 -15.15
N ASN A 159 15.36 6.30 -14.88
CA ASN A 159 15.81 4.91 -14.80
C ASN A 159 15.31 4.26 -13.50
N ARG A 160 15.35 4.99 -12.39
CA ARG A 160 14.84 4.50 -11.10
C ARG A 160 13.33 4.18 -11.15
N CYS A 161 12.57 4.93 -11.94
CA CYS A 161 11.15 4.67 -12.16
C CYS A 161 10.87 3.48 -13.10
N ARG A 162 11.87 2.98 -13.84
CA ARG A 162 11.69 1.93 -14.86
C ARG A 162 11.05 0.67 -14.27
N PHE A 163 11.59 0.17 -13.16
CA PHE A 163 11.11 -1.07 -12.55
C PHE A 163 9.62 -0.98 -12.16
N LEU A 164 9.18 0.13 -11.54
CA LEU A 164 7.77 0.34 -11.24
C LEU A 164 6.93 0.32 -12.53
N MET A 165 7.37 1.00 -13.60
CA MET A 165 6.61 1.05 -14.85
C MET A 165 6.49 -0.31 -15.52
N GLU A 166 7.54 -1.13 -15.51
CA GLU A 166 7.51 -2.50 -16.04
C GLU A 166 6.53 -3.38 -15.27
N VAL A 167 6.50 -3.27 -13.94
CA VAL A 167 5.50 -3.96 -13.09
C VAL A 167 4.08 -3.50 -13.43
N VAL A 168 3.84 -2.19 -13.51
CA VAL A 168 2.49 -1.66 -13.81
C VAL A 168 2.04 -2.09 -15.21
N GLN A 169 2.92 -2.01 -16.21
CA GLN A 169 2.64 -2.45 -17.59
C GLN A 169 2.27 -3.94 -17.61
N ALA A 170 3.13 -4.80 -17.07
CA ALA A 170 2.92 -6.26 -17.12
C ALA A 170 1.62 -6.65 -16.41
N VAL A 171 1.34 -6.06 -15.25
CA VAL A 171 0.11 -6.32 -14.50
C VAL A 171 -1.12 -5.79 -15.26
N ALA A 172 -1.07 -4.57 -15.80
CA ALA A 172 -2.16 -3.99 -16.57
C ALA A 172 -2.48 -4.80 -17.84
N GLU A 173 -1.47 -5.30 -18.55
CA GLU A 173 -1.66 -6.19 -19.70
C GLU A 173 -2.32 -7.52 -19.31
N ALA A 174 -2.03 -8.04 -18.12
CA ALA A 174 -2.54 -9.34 -17.67
C ALA A 174 -3.99 -9.28 -17.16
N ILE A 175 -4.37 -8.22 -16.44
CA ILE A 175 -5.67 -8.16 -15.75
C ILE A 175 -6.57 -6.98 -16.13
N GLY A 176 -6.08 -6.06 -16.97
CA GLY A 176 -6.74 -4.81 -17.33
C GLY A 176 -6.34 -3.66 -16.38
N ILE A 177 -5.97 -2.50 -16.94
CA ILE A 177 -5.53 -1.33 -16.16
C ILE A 177 -6.61 -0.78 -15.22
N ASP A 178 -7.88 -0.96 -15.58
CA ASP A 178 -9.06 -0.59 -14.80
C ASP A 178 -9.29 -1.46 -13.55
N ARG A 179 -8.36 -2.39 -13.27
CA ARG A 179 -8.28 -3.17 -12.03
C ARG A 179 -6.96 -2.96 -11.27
N VAL A 180 -6.12 -2.06 -11.75
CA VAL A 180 -4.79 -1.81 -11.20
C VAL A 180 -4.76 -0.47 -10.48
N ALA A 181 -4.33 -0.50 -9.23
CA ALA A 181 -3.96 0.68 -8.47
C ALA A 181 -2.46 0.66 -8.13
N VAL A 182 -1.90 1.82 -7.83
CA VAL A 182 -0.48 1.96 -7.45
C VAL A 182 -0.39 2.77 -6.18
N ARG A 183 0.43 2.32 -5.22
CA ARG A 183 0.75 3.07 -4.01
C ARG A 183 2.19 3.52 -3.97
N ILE A 184 2.42 4.81 -3.67
CA ILE A 184 3.76 5.40 -3.52
C ILE A 184 3.90 6.19 -2.22
N SER A 185 5.14 6.38 -1.77
CA SER A 185 5.45 7.20 -0.59
C SER A 185 6.76 7.97 -0.77
N PRO A 186 6.77 9.02 -1.62
CA PRO A 186 8.02 9.73 -1.98
C PRO A 186 8.76 10.30 -0.77
N VAL A 187 8.03 10.79 0.24
CA VAL A 187 8.59 11.47 1.42
C VAL A 187 8.97 10.51 2.55
N PHE A 188 8.33 9.34 2.61
CA PHE A 188 8.39 8.45 3.77
C PHE A 188 9.76 7.77 3.86
N ASP A 189 10.47 7.95 4.97
CA ASP A 189 11.88 7.55 5.16
C ASP A 189 12.07 6.21 5.87
N TYR A 190 10.98 5.46 6.04
CA TYR A 190 10.96 4.19 6.73
C TYR A 190 11.97 3.19 6.13
N ILE A 191 12.78 2.57 6.99
CA ILE A 191 13.77 1.52 6.62
C ILE A 191 14.79 2.03 5.61
N ASP A 192 15.28 3.23 5.90
CA ASP A 192 16.24 3.95 5.07
C ASP A 192 15.76 4.18 3.62
N GLY A 193 14.45 4.12 3.39
CA GLY A 193 13.83 4.45 2.11
C GLY A 193 13.80 5.97 1.91
N VAL A 194 14.96 6.60 1.74
CA VAL A 194 15.09 8.06 1.59
C VAL A 194 15.39 8.45 0.14
N ASP A 195 14.74 9.50 -0.35
CA ASP A 195 15.08 10.14 -1.61
C ASP A 195 15.66 11.54 -1.38
N SER A 196 16.68 11.92 -2.16
CA SER A 196 17.27 13.25 -2.11
C SER A 196 16.34 14.35 -2.63
N ASP A 197 15.43 14.04 -3.55
CA ASP A 197 14.42 14.96 -4.10
C ASP A 197 13.05 14.26 -4.30
N PRO A 198 12.27 14.08 -3.21
CA PRO A 198 10.95 13.44 -3.26
C PRO A 198 9.94 14.13 -4.19
N HIS A 199 10.09 15.44 -4.43
CA HIS A 199 9.19 16.18 -5.31
C HIS A 199 9.43 15.76 -6.75
N LYS A 200 10.69 15.77 -7.19
CA LYS A 200 11.08 15.31 -8.52
C LYS A 200 10.74 13.83 -8.72
N LEU A 201 11.00 12.98 -7.72
CA LEU A 201 10.63 11.57 -7.78
C LEU A 201 9.13 11.38 -7.97
N GLY A 202 8.31 11.99 -7.11
CA GLY A 202 6.86 11.86 -7.19
C GLY A 202 6.30 12.35 -8.53
N LEU A 203 6.78 13.49 -9.03
CA LEU A 203 6.35 14.03 -10.33
C LEU A 203 6.73 13.13 -11.50
N GLU A 204 7.93 12.56 -11.49
CA GLU A 204 8.35 11.67 -12.58
C GLU A 204 7.52 10.38 -12.58
N VAL A 205 7.19 9.82 -11.41
CA VAL A 205 6.26 8.69 -11.31
C VAL A 205 4.89 9.08 -11.88
N VAL A 206 4.30 10.19 -11.42
CA VAL A 206 2.99 10.67 -11.90
C VAL A 206 2.98 10.87 -13.42
N LYS A 207 3.99 11.54 -13.96
CA LYS A 207 4.14 11.78 -15.41
C LYS A 207 4.16 10.47 -16.20
N ARG A 208 4.89 9.46 -15.73
CA ARG A 208 4.97 8.16 -16.41
C ARG A 208 3.67 7.36 -16.29
N LEU A 209 3.01 7.38 -15.13
CA LEU A 209 1.69 6.77 -14.96
C LEU A 209 0.65 7.43 -15.88
N ASN A 210 0.65 8.76 -15.99
CA ASN A 210 -0.25 9.45 -16.93
C ASN A 210 0.02 9.03 -18.38
N LYS A 211 1.28 8.98 -18.80
CA LYS A 211 1.67 8.54 -20.13
C LYS A 211 1.24 7.09 -20.41
N LEU A 212 1.43 6.20 -19.43
CA LEU A 212 1.01 4.81 -19.52
C LEU A 212 -0.51 4.67 -19.69
N GLN A 213 -1.28 5.43 -18.92
CA GLN A 213 -2.74 5.49 -19.03
C GLN A 213 -3.19 6.01 -20.40
N GLU A 214 -2.50 7.02 -20.95
CA GLU A 214 -2.74 7.52 -22.31
C GLU A 214 -2.47 6.42 -23.35
N ASP A 215 -1.32 5.73 -23.24
CA ASP A 215 -0.92 4.66 -24.17
C ASP A 215 -1.89 3.46 -24.15
N LEU A 216 -2.42 3.13 -22.98
CA LEU A 216 -3.38 2.03 -22.80
C LEU A 216 -4.84 2.47 -23.02
N GLY A 217 -5.10 3.77 -23.23
CA GLY A 217 -6.45 4.31 -23.48
C GLY A 217 -7.42 4.14 -22.31
N SER A 218 -6.93 3.89 -21.10
CA SER A 218 -7.74 3.70 -19.89
C SER A 218 -6.96 4.14 -18.65
N LYS A 219 -7.62 4.33 -17.52
CA LYS A 219 -7.04 4.88 -16.29
C LYS A 219 -6.78 3.76 -15.28
N LEU A 220 -5.76 3.94 -14.44
CA LEU A 220 -5.63 3.15 -13.22
C LEU A 220 -6.84 3.41 -12.32
N VAL A 221 -7.16 2.45 -11.46
CA VAL A 221 -8.25 2.59 -10.48
C VAL A 221 -7.98 3.77 -9.57
N TYR A 222 -6.75 3.88 -9.07
CA TYR A 222 -6.27 5.07 -8.35
C TYR A 222 -4.75 5.09 -8.22
N LEU A 223 -4.21 6.28 -7.97
CA LEU A 223 -2.89 6.50 -7.38
C LEU A 223 -3.06 6.80 -5.89
N HIS A 224 -2.43 5.99 -5.04
CA HIS A 224 -2.45 6.13 -3.59
C HIS A 224 -1.13 6.70 -3.07
N VAL A 225 -1.17 7.88 -2.49
CA VAL A 225 0.02 8.54 -1.92
C VAL A 225 -0.07 8.53 -0.40
N THR A 226 0.86 7.82 0.25
CA THR A 226 1.00 7.85 1.72
C THR A 226 1.84 9.05 2.15
N GLN A 227 1.33 9.77 3.13
CA GLN A 227 1.98 10.90 3.77
C GLN A 227 2.59 10.46 5.11
N PRO A 228 3.71 11.07 5.53
CA PRO A 228 4.10 11.08 6.93
C PRO A 228 2.95 11.64 7.78
N ARG A 229 2.86 11.25 9.06
CA ARG A 229 1.72 11.64 9.90
C ARG A 229 1.51 13.16 9.88
N PHE A 230 0.34 13.59 9.39
CA PHE A 230 -0.12 14.99 9.42
C PHE A 230 -0.09 15.61 10.82
N MET A 231 -0.13 14.78 11.88
CA MET A 231 0.09 15.19 13.26
C MET A 231 0.94 14.17 14.04
N ALA A 232 1.99 14.67 14.68
CA ALA A 232 2.87 14.01 15.65
C ALA A 232 3.85 12.95 15.09
N SER A 233 4.95 13.43 14.52
CA SER A 233 6.26 13.01 15.01
C SER A 233 7.14 14.25 15.21
N GLU A 234 7.51 14.55 16.45
CA GLU A 234 8.48 15.61 16.81
C GLU A 234 9.88 15.40 16.18
N ASN A 235 10.09 14.27 15.48
CA ASN A 235 11.35 13.89 14.85
C ASN A 235 11.35 13.96 13.31
N SER A 236 10.25 14.38 12.66
CA SER A 236 10.28 14.69 11.22
C SER A 236 10.97 16.03 11.03
N LYS A 237 12.09 16.06 10.31
CA LYS A 237 12.80 17.31 9.95
C LYS A 237 12.04 18.13 8.90
N ARG A 238 10.98 17.60 8.28
CA ARG A 238 10.20 18.29 7.24
C ARG A 238 8.98 18.96 7.86
N THR A 239 8.73 20.19 7.42
CA THR A 239 7.60 20.98 7.92
C THR A 239 6.30 20.49 7.27
N THR A 240 5.18 20.63 7.98
CA THR A 240 3.83 20.31 7.48
C THR A 240 3.48 21.03 6.17
N VAL A 241 4.13 22.17 5.90
CA VAL A 241 3.96 22.98 4.69
C VAL A 241 4.58 22.32 3.45
N GLU A 242 5.78 21.75 3.56
CA GLU A 242 6.45 21.06 2.44
C GLU A 242 5.67 19.81 2.02
N GLU A 243 5.13 19.07 2.99
CA GLU A 243 4.30 17.89 2.74
C GLU A 243 2.99 18.29 2.03
N ALA A 244 2.30 19.33 2.50
CA ALA A 244 1.09 19.86 1.87
C ALA A 244 1.33 20.33 0.42
N GLN A 245 2.49 20.96 0.16
CA GLN A 245 2.88 21.39 -1.19
C GLN A 245 3.09 20.20 -2.11
N LEU A 246 3.81 19.16 -1.66
CA LEU A 246 4.00 17.95 -2.46
C LEU A 246 2.66 17.29 -2.81
N ILE A 247 1.77 17.12 -1.83
CA ILE A 247 0.48 16.46 -2.06
C ILE A 247 -0.33 17.22 -3.11
N SER A 248 -0.42 18.54 -2.98
CA SER A 248 -1.13 19.40 -3.93
C SER A 248 -0.51 19.32 -5.32
N LEU A 249 0.82 19.30 -5.39
CA LEU A 249 1.58 19.22 -6.63
C LEU A 249 1.38 17.87 -7.35
N LEU A 250 1.39 16.76 -6.62
CA LEU A 250 1.10 15.44 -7.20
C LEU A 250 -0.37 15.29 -7.58
N ARG A 251 -1.30 15.77 -6.75
CA ARG A 251 -2.75 15.76 -7.05
C ARG A 251 -3.05 16.51 -8.35
N ASN A 252 -2.48 17.71 -8.52
CA ASN A 252 -2.67 18.55 -9.69
C ASN A 252 -2.05 17.96 -10.95
N ALA A 253 -0.97 17.19 -10.81
CA ALA A 253 -0.28 16.55 -11.94
C ALA A 253 -0.94 15.23 -12.35
N TYR A 254 -1.53 14.47 -11.42
CA TYR A 254 -2.06 13.14 -11.71
C TYR A 254 -3.46 13.17 -12.36
N GLU A 255 -3.60 12.43 -13.45
CA GLU A 255 -4.85 12.32 -14.19
C GLU A 255 -5.57 11.01 -13.86
N GLY A 256 -6.40 11.03 -12.82
CA GLY A 256 -7.18 9.89 -12.38
C GLY A 256 -7.67 10.09 -10.94
N THR A 257 -8.15 9.02 -10.33
CA THR A 257 -8.55 9.02 -8.92
C THR A 257 -7.32 9.04 -8.02
N TYR A 258 -7.25 10.01 -7.13
CA TYR A 258 -6.12 10.23 -6.23
C TYR A 258 -6.52 9.95 -4.78
N VAL A 259 -5.84 8.99 -4.15
CA VAL A 259 -6.07 8.58 -2.76
C VAL A 259 -4.96 9.14 -1.87
N CYS A 260 -5.33 9.81 -0.78
CA CYS A 260 -4.40 10.25 0.26
C CYS A 260 -4.55 9.39 1.52
N SER A 261 -3.45 9.01 2.16
CA SER A 261 -3.47 8.45 3.52
C SER A 261 -2.35 9.01 4.36
N GLY A 262 -2.49 9.02 5.69
CA GLY A 262 -1.43 9.56 6.57
C GLY A 262 -1.90 10.27 7.83
N GLY A 263 -2.67 9.59 8.68
CA GLY A 263 -3.08 10.17 9.97
C GLY A 263 -4.21 11.18 9.90
N PHE A 264 -5.00 11.17 8.82
CA PHE A 264 -6.26 11.88 8.73
C PHE A 264 -7.21 11.56 9.90
N THR A 265 -7.90 12.59 10.36
CA THR A 265 -9.13 12.45 11.16
C THR A 265 -10.34 12.50 10.22
N ARG A 266 -11.54 12.49 10.79
CA ARG A 266 -12.76 12.78 10.02
C ARG A 266 -12.69 14.19 9.44
N GLU A 267 -12.37 15.17 10.28
CA GLU A 267 -12.37 16.60 9.96
C GLU A 267 -11.34 16.91 8.88
N SER A 268 -10.08 16.51 9.09
CA SER A 268 -9.04 16.78 8.08
C SER A 268 -9.24 15.97 6.79
N GLY A 269 -9.93 14.83 6.86
CA GLY A 269 -10.33 14.08 5.67
C GLY A 269 -11.40 14.79 4.86
N VAL A 270 -12.45 15.30 5.53
CA VAL A 270 -13.51 16.10 4.89
C VAL A 270 -12.92 17.37 4.27
N GLU A 271 -12.09 18.09 5.01
CA GLU A 271 -11.40 19.30 4.52
C GLU A 271 -10.54 19.00 3.28
N ALA A 272 -9.80 17.89 3.26
CA ALA A 272 -9.00 17.49 2.10
C ALA A 272 -9.85 17.19 0.86
N LEU A 273 -11.02 16.57 1.04
CA LEU A 273 -11.96 16.31 -0.05
C LEU A 273 -12.61 17.61 -0.57
N GLU A 274 -13.07 18.48 0.33
CA GLU A 274 -13.70 19.77 -0.02
C GLU A 274 -12.74 20.70 -0.76
N ASN A 275 -11.46 20.68 -0.40
CA ASN A 275 -10.41 21.46 -1.06
C ASN A 275 -9.83 20.78 -2.32
N GLY A 276 -10.34 19.61 -2.73
CA GLY A 276 -9.89 18.91 -3.92
C GLY A 276 -8.48 18.30 -3.83
N VAL A 277 -7.95 18.15 -2.61
CA VAL A 277 -6.59 17.61 -2.35
C VAL A 277 -6.53 16.10 -2.63
N ALA A 278 -7.66 15.40 -2.53
CA ALA A 278 -7.81 13.99 -2.87
C ALA A 278 -9.24 13.72 -3.33
N ASP A 279 -9.43 12.61 -4.03
CA ASP A 279 -10.76 12.08 -4.34
C ASP A 279 -11.21 11.06 -3.28
N LEU A 280 -10.26 10.43 -2.58
CA LEU A 280 -10.48 9.42 -1.54
C LEU A 280 -9.46 9.56 -0.41
N ILE A 281 -9.88 9.24 0.82
CA ILE A 281 -9.00 9.22 2.01
C ILE A 281 -8.88 7.80 2.57
N GLY A 282 -7.65 7.30 2.68
CA GLY A 282 -7.32 6.01 3.25
C GLY A 282 -7.11 6.05 4.77
N TYR A 283 -7.86 5.24 5.51
CA TYR A 283 -7.77 5.10 6.96
C TYR A 283 -7.29 3.69 7.35
N GLY A 284 -6.16 3.59 8.05
CA GLY A 284 -5.64 2.31 8.57
C GLY A 284 -6.04 2.05 10.02
N ARG A 285 -5.32 2.69 10.96
CA ARG A 285 -5.48 2.50 12.42
C ARG A 285 -6.90 2.68 12.93
N LEU A 286 -7.65 3.64 12.38
CA LEU A 286 -9.03 3.87 12.79
C LEU A 286 -9.95 2.73 12.33
N PHE A 287 -9.69 2.15 11.16
CA PHE A 287 -10.46 1.01 10.66
C PHE A 287 -10.17 -0.28 11.44
N ILE A 288 -8.94 -0.46 11.93
CA ILE A 288 -8.59 -1.59 12.82
C ILE A 288 -9.53 -1.62 14.04
N SER A 289 -9.70 -0.48 14.72
CA SER A 289 -10.50 -0.43 15.95
C SER A 289 -11.99 -0.14 15.75
N ASN A 290 -12.41 0.28 14.56
CA ASN A 290 -13.78 0.68 14.27
C ASN A 290 -14.25 -0.04 12.98
N PRO A 291 -14.83 -1.24 13.09
CA PRO A 291 -15.30 -1.98 11.91
C PRO A 291 -16.43 -1.25 11.16
N ASP A 292 -17.11 -0.33 11.84
CA ASP A 292 -18.17 0.56 11.35
C ASP A 292 -17.71 2.03 11.21
N LEU A 293 -16.42 2.28 10.98
CA LEU A 293 -15.81 3.61 10.91
C LEU A 293 -16.60 4.59 10.02
N VAL A 294 -17.02 4.13 8.83
CA VAL A 294 -17.79 4.94 7.87
C VAL A 294 -19.09 5.44 8.50
N TYR A 295 -19.80 4.56 9.21
CA TYR A 295 -21.04 4.95 9.89
C TYR A 295 -20.75 5.91 11.04
N ARG A 296 -19.72 5.65 11.86
CA ARG A 296 -19.30 6.56 12.93
C ARG A 296 -18.99 7.95 12.39
N PHE A 297 -18.27 8.06 11.26
CA PHE A 297 -18.00 9.34 10.63
C PHE A 297 -19.28 10.02 10.12
N LYS A 298 -20.21 9.26 9.53
CA LYS A 298 -21.47 9.81 9.02
C LYS A 298 -22.28 10.51 10.12
N ILE A 299 -22.35 9.93 11.32
CA ILE A 299 -23.13 10.47 12.44
C ILE A 299 -22.27 11.20 13.48
N ASN A 300 -20.99 11.40 13.20
CA ASN A 300 -20.01 12.00 14.12
C ASN A 300 -19.97 11.32 15.51
N ALA A 301 -20.03 10.00 15.55
CA ALA A 301 -20.02 9.22 16.79
C ALA A 301 -18.59 9.02 17.34
N PRO A 302 -18.46 8.74 18.66
CA PRO A 302 -17.18 8.40 19.26
C PRO A 302 -16.51 7.20 18.59
N LEU A 303 -15.18 7.25 18.49
CA LEU A 303 -14.37 6.17 17.94
C LEU A 303 -13.81 5.30 19.06
N ASN A 304 -13.77 4.00 18.83
CA ASN A 304 -13.03 3.07 19.67
C ASN A 304 -11.53 3.39 19.58
N PRO A 305 -10.81 3.48 20.72
CA PRO A 305 -9.37 3.62 20.71
C PRO A 305 -8.72 2.34 20.14
N TYR A 306 -7.70 2.52 19.31
CA TYR A 306 -6.90 1.40 18.83
C TYR A 306 -5.83 1.00 19.86
N ASN A 307 -5.52 -0.30 19.94
CA ASN A 307 -4.44 -0.83 20.75
C ASN A 307 -3.26 -1.23 19.85
N ARG A 308 -2.11 -0.55 19.99
CA ARG A 308 -0.93 -0.85 19.16
C ARG A 308 -0.26 -2.17 19.52
N GLU A 309 -0.42 -2.63 20.76
CA GLU A 309 0.21 -3.84 21.26
C GLU A 309 -0.35 -5.10 20.58
N THR A 310 -1.59 -5.02 20.07
CA THR A 310 -2.30 -6.13 19.44
C THR A 310 -2.25 -6.08 17.90
N PHE A 311 -1.62 -5.08 17.28
CA PHE A 311 -1.59 -4.97 15.81
C PHE A 311 -0.88 -6.15 15.12
N TYR A 312 0.11 -6.74 15.80
CA TYR A 312 0.97 -7.76 15.22
C TYR A 312 1.13 -8.94 16.19
N ILE A 313 0.01 -9.55 16.58
CA ILE A 313 -0.04 -10.80 17.36
C ILE A 313 -0.65 -11.93 16.52
N ASN A 314 -0.58 -13.18 16.99
CA ASN A 314 -1.19 -14.35 16.34
C ASN A 314 -2.57 -14.71 16.91
N ASP A 315 -3.14 -13.88 17.77
CA ASP A 315 -4.47 -14.10 18.29
C ASP A 315 -5.51 -13.71 17.23
N PRO A 316 -6.42 -14.62 16.83
CA PRO A 316 -7.39 -14.34 15.78
C PRO A 316 -8.56 -13.45 16.25
N VAL A 317 -8.63 -13.12 17.55
CA VAL A 317 -9.75 -12.38 18.14
C VAL A 317 -9.28 -11.07 18.77
N ILE A 318 -8.29 -11.13 19.68
CA ILE A 318 -7.91 -10.02 20.55
C ILE A 318 -7.29 -8.87 19.74
N GLY A 319 -7.95 -7.71 19.74
CA GLY A 319 -7.53 -6.55 18.99
C GLY A 319 -7.61 -6.72 17.47
N TYR A 320 -8.40 -7.70 16.99
CA TYR A 320 -8.63 -7.96 15.58
C TYR A 320 -10.13 -7.99 15.25
N THR A 321 -10.88 -8.97 15.76
CA THR A 321 -12.34 -9.11 15.52
C THR A 321 -13.21 -8.77 16.73
N ASP A 322 -12.61 -8.46 17.88
CA ASP A 322 -13.29 -8.15 19.14
C ASP A 322 -13.63 -6.67 19.33
N TYR A 323 -13.24 -5.80 18.40
CA TYR A 323 -13.63 -4.39 18.43
C TYR A 323 -15.14 -4.23 18.21
N PRO A 324 -15.85 -3.53 19.12
CA PRO A 324 -17.30 -3.46 19.06
C PRO A 324 -17.78 -2.53 17.95
N PHE A 325 -18.86 -2.92 17.29
CA PHE A 325 -19.71 -2.01 16.52
C PHE A 325 -20.42 -1.03 17.47
N LEU A 326 -20.90 0.10 16.96
CA LEU A 326 -21.85 0.94 17.70
C LEU A 326 -23.12 0.13 18.01
N ASP A 327 -23.60 0.20 19.25
CA ASP A 327 -24.81 -0.49 19.70
C ASP A 327 -26.05 -0.09 18.87
N GLU A 328 -26.92 -1.04 18.52
CA GLU A 328 -28.13 -0.83 17.71
C GLU A 328 -29.10 0.20 18.34
N LYS A 329 -29.15 0.29 19.68
CA LYS A 329 -29.93 1.33 20.37
C LYS A 329 -29.36 2.73 20.16
N THR A 330 -28.04 2.83 20.11
CA THR A 330 -27.33 4.07 19.80
C THR A 330 -27.47 4.42 18.33
N HIS A 331 -27.48 3.42 17.43
CA HIS A 331 -27.81 3.58 16.00
C HIS A 331 -29.17 4.25 15.81
N SER A 332 -30.23 3.76 16.47
CA SER A 332 -31.58 4.32 16.31
C SER A 332 -31.71 5.73 16.93
N SER A 333 -31.12 5.95 18.11
CA SER A 333 -31.19 7.25 18.79
C SER A 333 -30.44 8.34 18.01
N LEU A 334 -29.19 8.08 17.59
CA LEU A 334 -28.39 9.07 16.87
C LEU A 334 -28.89 9.31 15.45
N LYS A 335 -29.42 8.28 14.76
CA LYS A 335 -30.06 8.45 13.46
C LYS A 335 -31.28 9.39 13.55
N SER A 336 -32.12 9.22 14.57
CA SER A 336 -33.27 10.11 14.79
C SER A 336 -32.84 11.56 15.11
N GLN A 337 -31.73 11.74 15.84
CA GLN A 337 -31.19 13.07 16.15
C GLN A 337 -30.57 13.74 14.93
N ALA A 338 -29.85 12.99 14.08
CA ALA A 338 -29.27 13.50 12.84
C ALA A 338 -30.36 13.87 11.81
N GLU A 339 -31.41 13.06 11.66
CA GLU A 339 -32.57 13.36 10.81
C GLU A 339 -33.33 14.59 11.32
N ASN A 340 -33.50 14.74 12.63
CA ASN A 340 -34.08 15.94 13.21
C ASN A 340 -33.21 17.19 13.01
N ALA A 341 -31.88 17.09 13.16
CA ALA A 341 -30.98 18.22 12.95
C ALA A 341 -30.99 18.72 11.49
N ILE A 342 -31.13 17.82 10.51
CA ILE A 342 -31.30 18.17 9.09
C ILE A 342 -32.66 18.85 8.86
N MET A 343 -33.72 18.39 9.51
CA MET A 343 -35.07 18.98 9.40
C MET A 343 -35.16 20.39 10.04
N PHE A 344 -34.46 20.64 11.16
CA PHE A 344 -34.45 21.95 11.83
C PHE A 344 -33.44 22.94 11.22
N GLY A 345 -32.41 22.46 10.52
CA GLY A 345 -31.48 23.31 9.75
C GLY A 345 -32.09 23.90 8.47
N ALA A 346 -33.19 23.33 7.97
CA ALA A 346 -33.90 23.80 6.77
C ALA A 346 -34.97 24.88 7.06
N THR A 347 -35.17 25.28 8.31
CA THR A 347 -36.21 26.26 8.72
C THR A 347 -35.64 27.51 9.43
N GLY A 348 -34.35 27.79 9.31
CA GLY A 348 -33.74 29.03 9.79
C GLY A 348 -33.56 30.03 8.64
N ASN A 349 -34.39 31.09 8.65
CA ASN A 349 -34.28 32.29 7.80
C ASN A 349 -32.91 32.97 7.84
#